data_AF-A0A2E7TF21-F1
#
_entry.id   AF-A0A2E7TF21-F1
#
_cell.length_a   1.000
_cell.length_b   1.000
_cell.length_c   1.000
_cell.angle_alpha   90.00
_cell.angle_beta   90.00
_cell.angle_gamma   90.00
#
_symmetry.space_group_name_H-M   'P 1'
#
loop_
_entity.id
_entity.type
_entity.pdbx_description
1 polymer ?
#
loop_
_entity_poly.entity_id
_entity_poly.type
_entity_poly.pdbx_seq_one_letter_code
_entity_poly.pdbx_strand_id
1 'polypeptide(L)'
;MKIPKGMTEDQVIETINKVISRYIYKFRFGYYESEDIRQEAFIIAMEALERYDEERPLENFLAVHVKNRLSNFKRDKFFRKEGDSTKTDWNSPNNAKRFLMEPLNIDNIRDEYEENMKDPDDFIDRIANTEIFGLIDKSLDIKYRADYLRMLDGVYVPKPRREQIYQEILSILRSTNEEG
;
A
#
# COMPACT_ATOMS: atom_id res chain seq x y z
N MET A 1 -0.78 -35.59 23.20
CA MET A 1 -1.96 -35.53 22.30
C MET A 1 -3.12 -36.22 22.98
N LYS A 2 -4.30 -35.60 23.07
CA LYS A 2 -5.50 -36.28 23.58
C LYS A 2 -6.06 -37.18 22.48
N ILE A 3 -6.17 -38.48 22.75
CA ILE A 3 -6.73 -39.46 21.81
C ILE A 3 -8.21 -39.66 22.17
N PRO A 4 -9.15 -39.41 21.24
CA PRO A 4 -10.56 -39.66 21.47
C PRO A 4 -10.86 -41.13 21.77
N LYS A 5 -11.88 -41.39 22.59
CA LYS A 5 -12.31 -42.76 22.90
C LYS A 5 -12.63 -43.54 21.62
N GLY A 6 -12.04 -44.73 21.50
CA GLY A 6 -12.30 -45.64 20.38
C GLY A 6 -11.48 -45.39 19.11
N MET A 7 -10.50 -44.49 19.14
CA MET A 7 -9.55 -44.29 18.05
C MET A 7 -8.13 -44.66 18.47
N THR A 8 -7.34 -45.15 17.51
CA THR A 8 -5.88 -45.24 17.67
C THR A 8 -5.22 -43.91 17.34
N GLU A 9 -3.99 -43.71 17.82
CA GLU A 9 -3.20 -42.51 17.50
C GLU A 9 -3.05 -42.32 15.97
N ASP A 10 -2.75 -43.40 15.24
CA ASP A 10 -2.61 -43.38 13.78
C ASP A 10 -3.88 -42.92 13.07
N GLN A 11 -5.06 -43.40 13.51
CA GLN A 11 -6.34 -42.99 12.94
C GLN A 11 -6.62 -41.49 13.16
N VAL A 12 -6.20 -40.96 14.32
CA VAL A 12 -6.33 -39.53 14.60
C VAL A 12 -5.40 -38.72 13.70
N ILE A 13 -4.14 -39.14 13.56
CA ILE A 13 -3.16 -38.48 12.68
C ILE A 13 -3.63 -38.51 11.23
N GLU A 14 -4.17 -39.63 10.75
CA GLU A 14 -4.72 -39.75 9.41
C GLU A 14 -5.90 -38.79 9.19
N THR A 15 -6.79 -38.70 10.18
CA THR A 15 -7.92 -37.75 10.16
C THR A 15 -7.44 -36.30 10.12
N ILE A 16 -6.42 -35.95 10.92
CA ILE A 16 -5.80 -34.62 10.92
C ILE A 16 -5.23 -34.31 9.53
N ASN A 17 -4.40 -35.20 8.98
CA ASN A 17 -3.78 -34.99 7.66
C ASN A 17 -4.81 -34.84 6.56
N LYS A 18 -5.90 -35.63 6.60
CA LYS A 18 -7.03 -35.52 5.67
C LYS A 18 -7.70 -34.15 5.75
N VAL A 19 -7.93 -33.62 6.95
CA VAL A 19 -8.52 -32.28 7.16
C VAL A 19 -7.57 -31.19 6.67
N ILE A 20 -6.30 -31.26 7.04
CA ILE A 20 -5.29 -30.26 6.68
C ILE A 20 -5.17 -30.14 5.16
N SER A 21 -5.12 -31.29 4.46
CA SER A 21 -4.97 -31.36 2.99
C SER A 21 -6.01 -30.55 2.22
N ARG A 22 -7.20 -30.32 2.79
CA ARG A 22 -8.27 -29.49 2.20
C ARG A 22 -7.93 -27.99 2.17
N TYR A 23 -7.08 -27.55 3.09
CA TYR A 23 -6.85 -26.13 3.37
C TYR A 23 -5.45 -25.65 2.98
N ILE A 24 -4.47 -26.55 2.86
CA ILE A 24 -3.05 -26.23 2.57
C ILE A 24 -2.91 -25.17 1.47
N TYR A 25 -3.43 -25.44 0.27
CA TYR A 25 -3.23 -24.53 -0.87
C TYR A 25 -4.02 -23.23 -0.76
N LYS A 26 -5.17 -23.26 -0.06
CA LYS A 26 -6.05 -22.10 0.10
C LYS A 26 -5.47 -21.06 1.05
N PHE A 27 -4.72 -21.50 2.06
CA PHE A 27 -4.16 -20.64 3.09
C PHE A 27 -2.70 -20.28 2.87
N ARG A 28 -2.15 -20.50 1.66
CA ARG A 28 -0.88 -19.88 1.26
C ARG A 28 -1.03 -18.35 1.20
N PHE A 29 0.03 -17.64 1.60
CA PHE A 29 0.14 -16.18 1.53
C PHE A 29 1.58 -15.73 1.76
N GLY A 30 2.04 -14.66 1.11
CA GLY A 30 3.41 -14.20 1.24
C GLY A 30 4.41 -15.31 0.98
N TYR A 31 5.36 -15.48 1.91
CA TYR A 31 6.35 -16.56 1.88
C TYR A 31 5.86 -17.88 2.53
N TYR A 32 4.64 -17.94 3.07
CA TYR A 32 4.12 -19.18 3.65
C TYR A 32 3.67 -20.15 2.56
N GLU A 33 4.46 -21.20 2.37
CA GLU A 33 4.21 -22.25 1.39
C GLU A 33 3.26 -23.33 1.94
N SER A 34 2.91 -24.27 1.07
CA SER A 34 2.05 -25.39 1.44
C SER A 34 2.60 -26.20 2.61
N GLU A 35 3.92 -26.33 2.75
CA GLU A 35 4.53 -27.07 3.85
C GLU A 35 4.39 -26.32 5.18
N ASP A 36 4.64 -25.01 5.18
CA ASP A 36 4.50 -24.18 6.38
C ASP A 36 3.06 -24.19 6.89
N ILE A 37 2.09 -24.06 5.97
CA ILE A 37 0.68 -24.11 6.31
C ILE A 37 0.29 -25.50 6.83
N ARG A 38 0.89 -26.58 6.32
CA ARG A 38 0.63 -27.94 6.82
C ARG A 38 1.09 -28.08 8.26
N GLN A 39 2.31 -27.63 8.58
CA GLN A 39 2.88 -27.71 9.93
C GLN A 39 2.05 -26.89 10.93
N GLU A 40 1.73 -25.64 10.57
CA GLU A 40 0.91 -24.76 11.40
C GLU A 40 -0.49 -25.36 11.65
N ALA A 41 -1.12 -25.88 10.60
CA ALA A 41 -2.43 -26.52 10.70
C ALA A 41 -2.39 -27.79 11.58
N PHE A 42 -1.27 -28.52 11.58
CA PHE A 42 -1.07 -29.69 12.43
C PHE A 42 -0.98 -29.30 13.90
N ILE A 43 -0.19 -28.28 14.23
CA ILE A 43 -0.09 -27.73 15.60
C ILE A 43 -1.48 -27.28 16.09
N ILE A 44 -2.20 -26.52 15.26
CA ILE A 44 -3.57 -26.06 15.57
C ILE A 44 -4.51 -27.24 15.83
N ALA A 45 -4.43 -28.31 15.02
CA ALA A 45 -5.27 -29.49 15.19
C ALA A 45 -4.95 -30.21 16.51
N MET A 46 -3.67 -30.33 16.86
CA MET A 46 -3.19 -30.96 18.09
C MET A 46 -3.66 -30.20 19.34
N GLU A 47 -3.57 -28.87 19.33
CA GLU A 47 -4.10 -28.02 20.41
C GLU A 47 -5.62 -28.12 20.53
N ALA A 48 -6.33 -28.21 19.40
CA ALA A 48 -7.79 -28.31 19.39
C ALA A 48 -8.29 -29.62 20.01
N LEU A 49 -7.52 -30.72 19.90
CA LEU A 49 -7.90 -32.01 20.46
C LEU A 49 -8.12 -31.98 21.97
N GLU A 50 -7.39 -31.15 22.72
CA GLU A 50 -7.57 -31.03 24.17
C GLU A 50 -9.00 -30.61 24.54
N ARG A 51 -9.61 -29.79 23.69
CA ARG A 51 -10.95 -29.21 23.86
C ARG A 51 -12.06 -30.02 23.17
N TYR A 52 -11.72 -31.14 22.55
CA TYR A 52 -12.69 -31.99 21.86
C TYR A 52 -13.58 -32.73 22.87
N ASP A 53 -14.89 -32.61 22.66
CA ASP A 53 -15.99 -33.08 23.50
C ASP A 53 -16.54 -34.46 23.05
N GLU A 54 -16.05 -35.01 21.94
CA GLU A 54 -16.46 -36.31 21.37
C GLU A 54 -17.93 -36.41 20.93
N GLU A 55 -18.73 -35.34 21.01
CA GLU A 55 -20.16 -35.36 20.63
C GLU A 55 -20.38 -35.45 19.12
N ARG A 56 -19.47 -34.89 18.33
CA ARG A 56 -19.55 -34.77 16.87
C ARG A 56 -18.35 -35.43 16.21
N PRO A 57 -18.42 -35.89 14.95
CA PRO A 57 -17.29 -36.52 14.29
C PRO A 57 -16.03 -35.65 14.32
N LEU A 58 -14.89 -36.28 14.65
CA LEU A 58 -13.61 -35.60 14.81
C LEU A 58 -13.22 -34.78 13.59
N GLU A 59 -13.45 -35.33 12.39
CA GLU A 59 -13.16 -34.67 11.12
C GLU A 59 -13.89 -33.32 11.00
N ASN A 60 -15.16 -33.26 11.39
CA ASN A 60 -15.97 -32.04 11.31
C ASN A 60 -15.54 -31.00 12.35
N PHE A 61 -15.25 -31.46 13.57
CA PHE A 61 -14.70 -30.61 14.62
C PHE A 61 -13.39 -29.95 14.18
N LEU A 62 -12.42 -30.76 13.73
CA LEU A 62 -11.12 -30.29 13.28
C LEU A 62 -11.26 -29.38 12.05
N ALA A 63 -12.10 -29.72 11.08
CA ALA A 63 -12.28 -28.91 9.88
C ALA A 63 -12.72 -27.48 10.19
N VAL A 64 -13.66 -27.31 11.13
CA VAL A 64 -14.11 -25.97 11.56
C VAL A 64 -13.01 -25.24 12.33
N HIS A 65 -12.37 -25.90 13.30
CA HIS A 65 -11.34 -25.29 14.14
C HIS A 65 -10.10 -24.88 13.35
N VAL A 66 -9.55 -25.79 12.55
CA VAL A 66 -8.37 -25.55 11.71
C VAL A 66 -8.64 -24.40 10.72
N LYS A 67 -9.78 -24.43 10.01
CA LYS A 67 -10.15 -23.37 9.07
C LYS A 67 -10.22 -22.00 9.74
N ASN A 68 -10.88 -21.91 10.90
CA ASN A 68 -11.04 -20.66 11.63
C ASN A 68 -9.71 -20.12 12.14
N ARG A 69 -8.86 -21.00 12.70
CA ARG A 69 -7.54 -20.61 13.22
C ARG A 69 -6.57 -20.24 12.10
N LEU A 70 -6.55 -20.95 10.98
CA LEU A 70 -5.77 -20.56 9.79
C LEU A 70 -6.25 -19.22 9.21
N SER A 71 -7.55 -18.93 9.27
CA SER A 71 -8.08 -17.62 8.86
C SER A 71 -7.59 -16.49 9.77
N ASN A 72 -7.51 -16.74 11.08
CA ASN A 72 -6.93 -15.78 12.02
C ASN A 72 -5.42 -15.63 11.80
N PHE A 73 -4.70 -16.74 11.61
CA PHE A 73 -3.27 -16.72 11.29
C PHE A 73 -2.95 -15.85 10.07
N LYS A 74 -3.70 -16.03 8.96
CA LYS A 74 -3.57 -15.19 7.77
C LYS A 74 -3.89 -13.71 8.07
N ARG A 75 -4.91 -13.42 8.88
CA ARG A 75 -5.24 -12.03 9.27
C ARG A 75 -4.15 -11.37 10.10
N ASP A 76 -3.55 -12.11 11.01
CA ASP A 76 -2.54 -11.58 11.95
C ASP A 76 -1.18 -11.36 11.28
N LYS A 77 -0.79 -12.30 10.39
CA LYS A 77 0.51 -12.30 9.72
C LYS A 77 0.53 -11.54 8.39
N PHE A 78 -0.55 -11.56 7.62
CA PHE A 78 -0.56 -11.01 6.26
C PHE A 78 -1.31 -9.68 6.17
N PHE A 79 -2.63 -9.73 6.11
CA PHE A 79 -3.47 -8.53 6.21
C PHE A 79 -4.87 -8.91 6.65
N ARG A 80 -5.51 -7.98 7.36
CA ARG A 80 -6.95 -8.06 7.65
C ARG A 80 -7.70 -7.31 6.55
N LYS A 81 -8.57 -8.01 5.82
CA LYS A 81 -9.57 -7.35 4.99
C LYS A 81 -10.59 -6.73 5.94
N GLU A 82 -10.49 -5.42 6.16
CA GLU A 82 -11.58 -4.64 6.77
C GLU A 82 -12.83 -4.90 5.92
N GLY A 83 -13.93 -5.32 6.57
CA GLY A 83 -15.23 -5.43 5.88
C GLY A 83 -15.68 -4.04 5.44
N ASP A 84 -16.59 -3.98 4.47
CA ASP A 84 -17.18 -2.79 3.82
C ASP A 84 -17.56 -1.67 4.81
N SER A 85 -16.54 -1.01 5.34
CA SER A 85 -16.65 0.14 6.19
C SER A 85 -16.53 1.29 5.23
N THR A 86 -17.57 2.10 5.17
CA THR A 86 -17.71 3.33 4.40
C THR A 86 -16.69 4.42 4.81
N LYS A 87 -15.56 4.03 5.38
CA LYS A 87 -14.47 4.90 5.80
C LYS A 87 -13.27 4.65 4.90
N THR A 88 -13.02 5.66 4.10
CA THR A 88 -11.88 5.94 3.22
C THR A 88 -10.56 6.00 3.99
N ASP A 89 -10.24 5.00 4.82
CA ASP A 89 -8.90 4.86 5.40
C ASP A 89 -8.05 3.99 4.46
N TRP A 90 -7.60 4.61 3.37
CA TRP A 90 -6.50 4.12 2.52
C TRP A 90 -5.21 3.84 3.32
N ASN A 91 -5.15 4.35 4.55
CA ASN A 91 -4.07 4.19 5.51
C ASN A 91 -4.26 3.00 6.47
N SER A 92 -5.02 1.96 6.08
CA SER A 92 -5.09 0.75 6.91
C SER A 92 -3.67 0.23 7.18
N PRO A 93 -3.22 0.17 8.46
CA PRO A 93 -1.86 -0.26 8.82
C PRO A 93 -1.53 -1.70 8.38
N ASN A 94 -2.50 -2.40 7.80
CA ASN A 94 -2.40 -3.77 7.33
C ASN A 94 -1.83 -3.91 5.91
N ASN A 95 -1.85 -2.87 5.09
CA ASN A 95 -1.28 -2.96 3.73
C ASN A 95 0.25 -3.04 3.76
N ALA A 96 0.91 -2.43 4.76
CA ALA A 96 2.36 -2.47 4.92
C ALA A 96 2.88 -3.91 5.05
N LYS A 97 2.25 -4.75 5.89
CA LYS A 97 2.61 -6.17 6.04
C LYS A 97 2.45 -6.94 4.74
N ARG A 98 1.35 -6.69 4.02
CA ARG A 98 1.11 -7.31 2.72
C ARG A 98 2.20 -6.95 1.71
N PHE A 99 2.52 -5.67 1.56
CA PHE A 99 3.49 -5.21 0.57
C PHE A 99 4.93 -5.63 0.88
N LEU A 100 5.27 -5.82 2.17
CA LEU A 100 6.56 -6.40 2.55
C LEU A 100 6.66 -7.89 2.19
N MET A 101 5.56 -8.63 2.29
CA MET A 101 5.54 -10.08 2.04
C MET A 101 5.30 -10.44 0.57
N GLU A 102 4.53 -9.62 -0.15
CA GLU A 102 4.21 -9.77 -1.57
C GLU A 102 4.55 -8.45 -2.28
N PRO A 103 5.84 -8.24 -2.63
CA PRO A 103 6.25 -7.04 -3.34
C PRO A 103 5.54 -6.96 -4.68
N LEU A 104 5.18 -5.74 -5.07
CA LEU A 104 4.58 -5.47 -6.37
C LEU A 104 5.65 -5.67 -7.46
N ASN A 105 5.27 -6.30 -8.56
CA ASN A 105 6.12 -6.34 -9.75
C ASN A 105 6.15 -4.93 -10.37
N ILE A 106 7.35 -4.34 -10.42
CA ILE A 106 7.59 -3.01 -10.98
C ILE A 106 7.13 -2.88 -12.43
N ASP A 107 7.24 -3.94 -13.21
CA ASP A 107 6.86 -3.96 -14.64
C ASP A 107 5.36 -3.74 -14.85
N ASN A 108 4.54 -4.00 -13.83
CA ASN A 108 3.08 -3.92 -13.89
C ASN A 108 2.50 -2.77 -13.04
N ILE A 109 3.34 -1.88 -12.53
CA ILE A 109 2.87 -0.70 -11.79
C ILE A 109 2.24 0.28 -12.78
N ARG A 110 0.93 0.51 -12.63
CA ARG A 110 0.21 1.55 -13.38
C ARG A 110 0.40 2.89 -12.66
N ASP A 111 1.40 3.64 -13.05
CA ASP A 111 1.76 4.94 -12.47
C ASP A 111 1.07 6.13 -13.17
N GLU A 112 0.14 5.87 -14.09
CA GLU A 112 -0.55 6.87 -14.94
C GLU A 112 -1.13 8.04 -14.13
N TYR A 113 -1.51 7.80 -12.87
CA TYR A 113 -2.11 8.78 -11.96
C TYR A 113 -1.26 9.04 -10.70
N GLU A 114 -0.02 8.54 -10.63
CA GLU A 114 0.86 8.69 -9.46
C GLU A 114 1.72 9.97 -9.60
N GLU A 115 1.17 11.11 -9.16
CA GLU A 115 1.83 12.43 -9.26
C GLU A 115 3.20 12.48 -8.58
N ASN A 116 3.40 11.72 -7.49
CA ASN A 116 4.67 11.70 -6.75
C ASN A 116 5.75 10.80 -7.39
N MET A 117 5.40 10.01 -8.41
CA MET A 117 6.36 9.13 -9.11
C MET A 117 6.81 9.71 -10.45
N LYS A 118 6.20 10.80 -10.90
CA LYS A 118 6.50 11.46 -12.17
C LYS A 118 6.94 12.89 -11.89
N ASP A 119 8.20 13.20 -12.17
CA ASP A 119 8.60 14.59 -12.37
C ASP A 119 8.18 14.93 -13.81
N PRO A 120 7.20 15.81 -14.04
CA PRO A 120 6.71 16.12 -15.38
C PRO A 120 7.75 16.91 -16.19
N ASP A 121 8.67 17.59 -15.51
CA ASP A 121 9.68 18.44 -16.13
C ASP A 121 10.95 17.64 -16.40
N ASP A 122 11.51 17.79 -17.60
CA ASP A 122 12.87 17.34 -17.88
C ASP A 122 13.84 18.11 -16.95
N PHE A 123 14.92 17.47 -16.53
CA PHE A 123 15.92 18.06 -15.63
C PHE A 123 16.43 19.40 -16.16
N ILE A 124 16.56 19.51 -17.49
CA ILE A 124 16.97 20.73 -18.20
C ILE A 124 15.93 21.85 -18.02
N ASP A 125 14.64 21.54 -18.19
CA ASP A 125 13.55 22.51 -18.05
C ASP A 125 13.48 23.05 -16.62
N ARG A 126 13.68 22.18 -15.62
CA ARG A 126 13.71 22.59 -14.22
C ARG A 126 14.83 23.58 -13.91
N ILE A 127 16.03 23.35 -14.45
CA ILE A 127 17.16 24.27 -14.28
C ILE A 127 16.86 25.61 -14.96
N ALA A 128 16.42 25.57 -16.23
CA ALA A 128 16.11 26.77 -16.99
C ALA A 128 15.03 27.61 -16.30
N ASN A 129 13.96 26.98 -15.82
CA ASN A 129 12.90 27.66 -15.08
C ASN A 129 13.43 28.30 -13.79
N THR A 130 14.26 27.60 -13.03
CA THR A 130 14.84 28.12 -11.78
C THR A 130 15.71 29.36 -12.03
N GLU A 131 16.51 29.35 -13.09
CA GLU A 131 17.34 30.49 -13.49
C GLU A 131 16.48 31.68 -13.94
N ILE A 132 15.46 31.42 -14.76
CA ILE A 132 14.51 32.45 -15.23
C ILE A 132 13.78 33.10 -14.06
N PHE A 133 13.24 32.32 -13.13
CA PHE A 133 12.59 32.87 -11.92
C PHE A 133 13.58 33.66 -11.06
N GLY A 134 14.80 33.16 -10.89
CA GLY A 134 15.85 33.87 -10.15
C GLY A 134 16.28 35.20 -10.80
N LEU A 135 16.23 35.30 -12.13
CA LEU A 135 16.46 36.55 -12.86
C LEU A 135 15.33 37.54 -12.61
N ILE A 136 14.07 37.10 -12.78
CA ILE A 136 12.89 37.93 -12.55
C ILE A 136 12.89 38.48 -11.12
N ASP A 137 13.19 37.66 -10.12
CA ASP A 137 13.22 38.08 -8.71
C ASP A 137 14.28 39.14 -8.38
N LYS A 138 15.35 39.22 -9.17
CA LYS A 138 16.44 40.19 -9.00
C LYS A 138 16.17 41.51 -9.74
N SER A 139 15.58 41.43 -10.93
CA SER A 139 15.42 42.60 -11.82
C SER A 139 14.05 43.26 -11.75
N LEU A 140 13.03 42.59 -11.20
CA LEU A 140 11.69 43.17 -11.09
C LEU A 140 11.64 44.34 -10.09
N ASP A 141 11.10 45.47 -10.55
CA ASP A 141 10.96 46.69 -9.74
C ASP A 141 10.11 46.47 -8.48
N ILE A 142 10.46 47.18 -7.41
CA ILE A 142 9.83 47.14 -6.08
C ILE A 142 8.32 47.37 -6.17
N LYS A 143 7.88 48.18 -7.14
CA LYS A 143 6.46 48.53 -7.35
C LYS A 143 5.60 47.36 -7.80
N TYR A 144 6.18 46.35 -8.46
CA TYR A 144 5.46 45.19 -9.00
C TYR A 144 5.66 43.93 -8.15
N ARG A 145 6.68 43.91 -7.28
CA ARG A 145 7.06 42.76 -6.45
C ARG A 145 5.93 42.21 -5.58
N ALA A 146 5.18 43.07 -4.91
CA ALA A 146 4.09 42.64 -4.03
C ALA A 146 2.95 41.97 -4.81
N ASP A 147 2.64 42.45 -6.01
CA ASP A 147 1.60 41.87 -6.86
C ASP A 147 2.09 40.60 -7.57
N TYR A 148 3.38 40.54 -7.93
CA TYR A 148 4.01 39.34 -8.50
C TYR A 148 4.04 38.17 -7.51
N LEU A 149 4.39 38.40 -6.23
CA LEU A 149 4.33 37.37 -5.19
C LEU A 149 2.90 36.85 -5.00
N ARG A 150 1.90 37.74 -5.04
CA ARG A 150 0.50 37.35 -5.00
C ARG A 150 0.10 36.48 -6.20
N MET A 151 0.67 36.73 -7.38
CA MET A 151 0.43 35.87 -8.56
C MET A 151 1.07 34.48 -8.40
N LEU A 152 2.27 34.39 -7.82
CA LEU A 152 2.94 33.11 -7.53
C LEU A 152 2.13 32.26 -6.52
N ASP A 153 1.57 32.90 -5.49
CA ASP A 153 0.73 32.23 -4.49
C ASP A 153 -0.70 31.94 -4.99
N GLY A 154 -1.02 32.20 -6.27
CA GLY A 154 -2.34 31.98 -6.85
C GLY A 154 -3.42 32.95 -6.36
N VAL A 155 -3.04 34.05 -5.69
CA VAL A 155 -3.95 35.07 -5.18
C VAL A 155 -4.41 35.99 -6.31
N TYR A 156 -5.70 36.38 -6.27
CA TYR A 156 -6.28 37.24 -7.29
C TYR A 156 -5.58 38.60 -7.39
N VAL A 157 -5.22 38.97 -8.63
CA VAL A 157 -4.70 40.30 -9.02
C VAL A 157 -5.54 40.85 -10.18
N PRO A 158 -5.93 42.15 -10.16
CA PRO A 158 -6.72 42.77 -11.23
C PRO A 158 -6.08 42.62 -12.61
N LYS A 159 -6.90 42.40 -13.66
CA LYS A 159 -6.42 42.20 -15.04
C LYS A 159 -5.45 43.29 -15.55
N PRO A 160 -5.72 44.59 -15.37
CA PRO A 160 -4.82 45.64 -15.87
C PRO A 160 -3.43 45.58 -15.19
N ARG A 161 -3.40 45.16 -13.93
CA ARG A 161 -2.18 45.05 -13.14
C ARG A 161 -1.34 43.83 -13.54
N ARG A 162 -2.01 42.72 -13.84
CA ARG A 162 -1.36 41.52 -14.41
C ARG A 162 -0.70 41.82 -15.75
N GLU A 163 -1.35 42.60 -16.61
CA GLU A 163 -0.78 43.00 -17.90
C GLU A 163 0.49 43.84 -17.71
N GLN A 164 0.49 44.80 -16.77
CA GLN A 164 1.69 45.60 -16.47
C GLN A 164 2.87 44.73 -16.02
N ILE A 165 2.61 43.77 -15.12
CA ILE A 165 3.63 42.84 -14.63
C ILE A 165 4.14 41.95 -15.77
N TYR A 166 3.26 41.48 -16.64
CA TYR A 166 3.63 40.66 -17.79
C TYR A 166 4.56 41.42 -18.76
N GLN A 167 4.23 42.68 -19.07
CA GLN A 167 5.06 43.51 -19.93
C GLN A 167 6.45 43.78 -19.32
N GLU A 168 6.53 43.98 -18.01
CA GLU A 168 7.80 44.16 -17.29
C GLU A 168 8.65 42.88 -17.27
N ILE A 169 8.02 41.71 -17.07
CA ILE A 169 8.73 40.43 -17.15
C ILE A 169 9.25 40.20 -18.58
N LEU A 170 8.46 40.53 -19.61
CA LEU A 170 8.90 40.43 -21.00
C LEU A 170 10.06 41.38 -21.33
N SER A 171 10.10 42.59 -20.77
CA SER A 171 11.22 43.51 -20.98
C SER A 171 12.52 42.99 -20.35
N ILE A 172 12.43 42.43 -19.14
CA ILE A 172 13.54 41.76 -18.45
C ILE A 172 14.09 40.61 -19.31
N LEU A 173 13.22 39.72 -19.79
CA LEU A 173 13.63 38.56 -20.59
C LEU A 173 14.25 38.97 -21.94
N ARG A 174 13.76 40.04 -22.58
CA ARG A 174 14.34 40.56 -23.82
C ARG A 174 15.70 41.22 -23.61
N SER A 175 15.84 42.06 -22.59
CA SER A 175 17.12 42.71 -22.27
C SER A 175 18.24 41.71 -21.99
N THR A 176 17.91 40.59 -21.36
CA THR A 176 18.88 39.53 -21.04
C THR A 176 19.33 38.75 -22.29
N ASN A 177 18.47 38.63 -23.31
CA ASN A 177 18.79 37.97 -24.58
C ASN A 177 19.59 38.86 -25.55
N GLU A 178 19.64 40.18 -25.33
CA GLU A 178 20.42 41.12 -26.15
C GLU A 178 21.84 41.34 -25.61
N GLU A 179 22.10 40.99 -24.34
CA GLU A 179 23.41 41.10 -23.68
C GLU A 179 24.25 39.81 -23.68
N GLY A 180 23.70 38.69 -24.20
CA GLY A 180 24.38 37.39 -24.36
C GLY A 180 24.73 37.08 -25.81
#